data_AF-A0A3D3PNN0-F1
#
_entry.id   AF-A0A3D3PNN0-F1
#
_cell.length_a   1.000
_cell.length_b   1.000
_cell.length_c   1.000
_cell.angle_alpha   90.00
_cell.angle_beta   90.00
_cell.angle_gamma   90.00
#
_symmetry.space_group_name_H-M   'P 1'
#
loop_
_entity.id
_entity.type
_entity.pdbx_description
1 polymer ?
#
loop_
_entity_poly.entity_id
_entity_poly.type
_entity_poly.pdbx_seq_one_letter_code
_entity_poly.pdbx_strand_id
1 'polypeptide(L)'
;AQALLRAFKHGMGGIAAPSANKFGHVSPTTAQHVRDEFGAEAGNLVERILDGGQSEVGIESTILDLSRVAACGPVLLRPGHISAAQIAAVIGTLPRAADDAAPRASGTLQAHYAPRTPVALVASERLPLTLQQLARAQRTVALIHRAAHGFPAVAAQCALPDAPEGYAHDLYAALRSMDATNADIILIEAVPDVDAWQGINDRLRRAAHDSAGALERLL
;
A
#
# COMPACT_ATOMS: atom_id res chain seq x y z
N ALA A 1 0.48 -20.05 -3.74
CA ALA A 1 1.22 -20.07 -2.45
C ALA A 1 1.13 -21.42 -1.70
N GLN A 2 -0.06 -21.90 -1.33
CA GLN A 2 -0.22 -23.08 -0.45
C GLN A 2 0.44 -24.37 -0.97
N ALA A 3 0.42 -24.60 -2.29
CA ALA A 3 1.10 -25.75 -2.89
C ALA A 3 2.63 -25.72 -2.67
N LEU A 4 3.25 -24.54 -2.75
CA LEU A 4 4.68 -24.37 -2.47
C LEU A 4 5.00 -24.72 -1.01
N LEU A 5 4.21 -24.22 -0.06
CA LEU A 5 4.43 -24.46 1.36
C LEU A 5 4.31 -25.95 1.72
N ARG A 6 3.32 -26.66 1.14
CA ARG A 6 3.18 -28.11 1.32
C ARG A 6 4.33 -28.91 0.72
N ALA A 7 4.87 -28.46 -0.42
CA ALA A 7 6.00 -29.13 -1.06
C ALA A 7 7.32 -28.86 -0.33
N PHE A 8 7.54 -27.63 0.15
CA PHE A 8 8.78 -27.22 0.79
C PHE A 8 9.01 -27.99 2.09
N LYS A 9 10.12 -28.73 2.16
CA LYS A 9 10.45 -29.62 3.28
C LYS A 9 9.26 -30.51 3.71
N HIS A 10 8.46 -30.97 2.74
CA HIS A 10 7.26 -31.78 2.97
C HIS A 10 6.25 -31.13 3.94
N GLY A 11 6.15 -29.80 3.94
CA GLY A 11 5.24 -29.05 4.81
C GLY A 11 5.76 -28.81 6.23
N MET A 12 6.98 -29.26 6.55
CA MET A 12 7.59 -29.13 7.88
C MET A 12 8.56 -27.94 7.99
N GLY A 13 8.70 -27.14 6.94
CA GLY A 13 9.59 -25.98 6.89
C GLY A 13 8.83 -24.65 6.96
N GLY A 14 9.41 -23.67 7.64
CA GLY A 14 9.01 -22.27 7.52
C GLY A 14 9.72 -21.59 6.33
N ILE A 15 9.01 -20.69 5.63
CA ILE A 15 9.60 -19.81 4.61
C ILE A 15 9.53 -18.38 5.14
N ALA A 16 10.70 -17.74 5.28
CA ALA A 16 10.77 -16.30 5.52
C ALA A 16 10.61 -15.57 4.18
N ALA A 17 9.53 -14.79 4.03
CA ALA A 17 9.21 -14.10 2.79
C ALA A 17 8.65 -12.70 3.09
N PRO A 18 9.49 -11.65 3.14
CA PRO A 18 9.01 -10.27 3.08
C PRO A 18 8.38 -10.00 1.69
N SER A 19 7.83 -8.80 1.51
CA SER A 19 7.36 -8.37 0.19
C SER A 19 8.51 -8.39 -0.83
N ALA A 20 8.25 -8.90 -2.03
CA ALA A 20 9.26 -9.11 -3.07
C ALA A 20 9.56 -7.82 -3.85
N ASN A 21 9.98 -6.78 -3.14
CA ASN A 21 10.42 -5.51 -3.70
C ASN A 21 11.76 -5.07 -3.11
N LYS A 22 12.43 -4.14 -3.78
CA LYS A 22 13.56 -3.42 -3.21
C LYS A 22 13.04 -2.56 -2.06
N PHE A 23 13.89 -2.40 -1.05
CA PHE A 23 13.54 -1.71 0.17
C PHE A 23 13.00 -0.29 -0.12
N GLY A 24 11.88 0.07 0.50
CA GLY A 24 11.22 1.37 0.35
C GLY A 24 10.24 1.48 -0.82
N HIS A 25 10.43 0.70 -1.89
CA HIS A 25 9.56 0.74 -3.06
C HIS A 25 8.15 0.21 -2.76
N VAL A 26 7.20 0.53 -3.66
CA VAL A 26 5.84 -0.02 -3.67
C VAL A 26 5.89 -1.55 -3.66
N SER A 27 5.07 -2.24 -2.88
CA SER A 27 5.03 -3.71 -2.88
C SER A 27 4.56 -4.28 -4.24
N PRO A 28 4.96 -5.51 -4.62
CA PRO A 28 4.48 -6.15 -5.83
C PRO A 28 3.17 -6.90 -5.57
N THR A 29 2.21 -6.75 -6.48
CA THR A 29 0.97 -7.56 -6.49
C THR A 29 0.89 -8.55 -7.65
N THR A 30 1.86 -8.55 -8.57
CA THR A 30 1.92 -9.45 -9.73
C THR A 30 3.36 -9.95 -9.92
N ALA A 31 3.54 -11.05 -10.65
CA ALA A 31 4.87 -11.52 -11.00
C ALA A 31 5.62 -10.56 -11.93
N GLN A 32 4.90 -9.78 -12.74
CA GLN A 32 5.50 -8.72 -13.56
C GLN A 32 6.14 -7.65 -12.68
N HIS A 33 5.46 -7.21 -11.61
CA HIS A 33 6.04 -6.24 -10.66
C HIS A 33 7.36 -6.73 -10.06
N VAL A 34 7.47 -8.03 -9.74
CA VAL A 34 8.72 -8.64 -9.24
C VAL A 34 9.79 -8.69 -10.33
N ARG A 35 9.41 -9.00 -11.57
CA ARG A 35 10.32 -9.03 -12.72
C ARG A 35 10.86 -7.64 -13.06
N ASP A 36 10.03 -6.61 -13.00
CA ASP A 36 10.45 -5.22 -13.24
C ASP A 36 11.43 -4.74 -12.17
N GLU A 37 11.32 -5.27 -10.95
CA GLU A 37 12.13 -4.88 -9.81
C GLU A 37 13.52 -5.53 -9.79
N PHE A 38 13.59 -6.84 -10.11
CA PHE A 38 14.80 -7.65 -9.98
C PHE A 38 15.36 -8.20 -11.30
N GLY A 39 14.60 -8.17 -12.39
CA GLY A 39 14.94 -8.86 -13.63
C GLY A 39 16.00 -8.19 -14.51
N ALA A 40 16.29 -6.91 -14.28
CA ALA A 40 17.26 -6.14 -15.07
C ALA A 40 18.69 -6.13 -14.50
N GLU A 41 18.90 -6.62 -13.27
CA GLU A 41 20.21 -6.53 -12.61
C GLU A 41 21.14 -7.71 -12.94
N ALA A 42 22.36 -7.39 -13.36
CA ALA A 42 23.44 -8.35 -13.52
C ALA A 42 23.81 -8.93 -12.14
N GLY A 43 23.38 -10.15 -11.88
CA GLY A 43 23.61 -10.83 -10.59
C GLY A 43 22.48 -11.76 -10.16
N ASN A 44 21.31 -11.70 -10.81
CA ASN A 44 20.17 -12.59 -10.57
C ASN A 44 19.84 -12.77 -9.08
N LEU A 45 19.51 -11.67 -8.39
CA LEU A 45 19.18 -11.65 -6.96
C LEU A 45 18.01 -12.59 -6.60
N VAL A 46 17.19 -12.95 -7.58
CA VAL A 46 16.05 -13.86 -7.43
C VAL A 46 16.18 -14.99 -8.45
N GLU A 47 16.46 -16.20 -8.00
CA GLU A 47 16.62 -17.36 -8.89
C GLU A 47 15.31 -17.74 -9.60
N ARG A 48 14.17 -17.62 -8.88
CA ARG A 48 12.87 -18.10 -9.34
C ARG A 48 11.76 -17.13 -8.98
N ILE A 49 10.87 -16.89 -9.94
CA ILE A 49 9.62 -16.15 -9.75
C ILE A 49 8.47 -17.09 -10.10
N LEU A 50 7.56 -17.29 -9.16
CA LEU A 50 6.35 -18.07 -9.37
C LEU A 50 5.23 -17.13 -9.82
N ASP A 51 4.74 -17.32 -11.04
CA ASP A 51 3.60 -16.57 -11.55
C ASP A 51 2.30 -17.21 -11.08
N GLY A 52 1.63 -16.54 -10.14
CA GLY A 52 0.34 -16.93 -9.60
C GLY A 52 -0.79 -15.97 -9.97
N GLY A 53 -0.56 -15.07 -10.93
CA GLY A 53 -1.48 -13.96 -11.21
C GLY A 53 -1.39 -12.83 -10.18
N GLN A 54 -2.44 -12.02 -10.11
CA GLN A 54 -2.54 -10.90 -9.18
C GLN A 54 -2.92 -11.39 -7.76
N SER A 55 -2.28 -10.81 -6.75
CA SER A 55 -2.63 -11.04 -5.34
C SER A 55 -4.09 -10.70 -5.06
N GLU A 56 -4.83 -11.62 -4.42
CA GLU A 56 -6.27 -11.45 -4.16
C GLU A 56 -6.62 -10.24 -3.28
N VAL A 57 -5.75 -9.89 -2.31
CA VAL A 57 -5.98 -8.77 -1.37
C VAL A 57 -5.28 -7.48 -1.76
N GLY A 58 -4.16 -7.56 -2.48
CA GLY A 58 -3.38 -6.42 -2.96
C GLY A 58 -2.56 -5.62 -1.93
N ILE A 59 -2.83 -5.73 -0.63
CA ILE A 59 -2.00 -5.15 0.45
C ILE A 59 -1.45 -6.23 1.40
N GLU A 60 -0.48 -5.88 2.25
CA GLU A 60 0.10 -6.84 3.19
C GLU A 60 -0.85 -7.24 4.32
N SER A 61 -0.49 -8.33 5.01
CA SER A 61 -1.21 -8.86 6.15
C SER A 61 -1.33 -7.89 7.33
N THR A 62 -2.42 -8.03 8.07
CA THR A 62 -2.59 -7.50 9.42
C THR A 62 -1.58 -8.15 10.37
N ILE A 63 -0.94 -7.38 11.24
CA ILE A 63 -0.01 -7.89 12.25
C ILE A 63 -0.53 -7.57 13.66
N LEU A 64 -0.71 -8.62 14.47
CA LEU A 64 -1.16 -8.55 15.86
C LEU A 64 -0.04 -9.06 16.79
N ASP A 65 0.35 -8.24 17.76
CA ASP A 65 1.23 -8.63 18.86
C ASP A 65 0.42 -9.25 20.00
N LEU A 66 0.79 -10.48 20.35
CA LEU A 66 0.26 -11.23 21.49
C LEU A 66 1.36 -11.57 22.51
N SER A 67 2.61 -11.16 22.28
CA SER A 67 3.74 -11.50 23.16
C SER A 67 3.65 -10.83 24.53
N ARG A 68 3.00 -9.67 24.59
CA ARG A 68 2.79 -8.86 25.81
C ARG A 68 1.35 -8.87 26.29
N VAL A 69 0.54 -9.83 25.83
CA VAL A 69 -0.92 -9.84 26.05
C VAL A 69 -1.30 -9.77 27.53
N ALA A 70 -0.51 -10.37 28.43
CA ALA A 70 -0.74 -10.33 29.87
C ALA A 70 -0.54 -8.94 30.50
N ALA A 71 0.31 -8.09 29.91
CA ALA A 71 0.64 -6.77 30.46
C ALA A 71 -0.20 -5.65 29.84
N CYS A 72 -0.44 -5.71 28.52
CA CYS A 72 -1.07 -4.61 27.79
C CYS A 72 -2.25 -5.02 26.91
N GLY A 73 -2.60 -6.31 26.86
CA GLY A 73 -3.58 -6.85 25.92
C GLY A 73 -3.02 -7.04 24.51
N PRO A 74 -3.86 -7.46 23.55
CA PRO A 74 -3.47 -7.60 22.14
C PRO A 74 -3.21 -6.22 21.52
N VAL A 75 -2.15 -6.11 20.72
CA VAL A 75 -1.73 -4.84 20.09
C VAL A 75 -1.67 -4.97 18.57
N LEU A 76 -2.40 -4.13 17.86
CA LEU A 76 -2.37 -4.06 16.40
C LEU A 76 -1.12 -3.30 15.95
N LEU A 77 -0.15 -4.03 15.41
CA LEU A 77 1.11 -3.45 14.91
C LEU A 77 0.98 -2.89 13.50
N ARG A 78 0.19 -3.56 12.65
CA ARG A 78 -0.04 -3.14 11.28
C ARG A 78 -1.47 -3.46 10.87
N PRO A 79 -2.30 -2.47 10.49
CA PRO A 79 -3.61 -2.74 9.93
C PRO A 79 -3.47 -3.40 8.55
N GLY A 80 -4.48 -4.16 8.14
CA GLY A 80 -4.51 -4.86 6.85
C GLY A 80 -5.94 -5.25 6.53
N HIS A 81 -6.10 -6.29 5.71
CA HIS A 81 -7.43 -6.77 5.31
C HIS A 81 -8.27 -7.30 6.48
N ILE A 82 -7.63 -7.92 7.48
CA ILE A 82 -8.32 -8.34 8.71
C ILE A 82 -8.39 -7.14 9.64
N SER A 83 -9.59 -6.64 9.92
CA SER A 83 -9.81 -5.44 10.72
C SER A 83 -9.70 -5.70 12.23
N ALA A 84 -9.46 -4.63 12.99
CA ALA A 84 -9.46 -4.70 14.46
C ALA A 84 -10.81 -5.22 15.01
N ALA A 85 -11.92 -4.84 14.38
CA ALA A 85 -13.25 -5.31 14.75
C ALA A 85 -13.45 -6.81 14.47
N GLN A 86 -12.96 -7.32 13.33
CA GLN A 86 -12.99 -8.76 13.02
C GLN A 86 -12.14 -9.56 14.02
N ILE A 87 -10.97 -9.04 14.41
CA ILE A 87 -10.14 -9.65 15.46
C ILE A 87 -10.90 -9.65 16.79
N ALA A 88 -11.49 -8.52 17.18
CA ALA A 88 -12.23 -8.37 18.43
C ALA A 88 -13.43 -9.33 18.53
N ALA A 89 -14.13 -9.57 17.42
CA ALA A 89 -15.23 -10.52 17.35
C ALA A 89 -14.81 -11.96 17.71
N VAL A 90 -13.54 -12.32 17.49
CA VAL A 90 -12.99 -13.64 17.81
C VAL A 90 -12.36 -13.69 19.20
N ILE A 91 -11.55 -12.68 19.55
CA ILE A 91 -10.77 -12.70 20.80
C ILE A 91 -11.47 -12.02 21.98
N GLY A 92 -12.64 -11.41 21.76
CA GLY A 92 -13.48 -10.79 22.79
C GLY A 92 -13.00 -9.41 23.28
N THR A 93 -11.97 -8.83 22.66
CA THR A 93 -11.45 -7.51 23.02
C THR A 93 -10.87 -6.80 21.80
N LEU A 94 -11.02 -5.47 21.75
CA LEU A 94 -10.47 -4.66 20.67
C LEU A 94 -8.95 -4.54 20.83
N PRO A 95 -8.15 -4.89 19.81
CA PRO A 95 -6.71 -4.66 19.83
C PRO A 95 -6.38 -3.18 20.05
N ARG A 96 -5.39 -2.90 20.89
CA ARG A 96 -4.89 -1.54 21.11
C ARG A 96 -4.01 -1.11 19.94
N ALA A 97 -3.85 0.20 19.73
CA ALA A 97 -2.83 0.73 18.84
C ALA A 97 -1.42 0.45 19.38
N ALA A 98 -0.44 0.38 18.48
CA ALA A 98 0.97 0.21 18.84
C ALA A 98 1.45 1.33 19.78
N ASP A 99 2.17 0.94 20.83
CA ASP A 99 2.87 1.80 21.78
C ASP A 99 4.38 1.84 21.49
N ASP A 100 5.13 2.74 22.15
CA ASP A 100 6.59 2.84 21.98
C ASP A 100 7.33 1.55 22.40
N ALA A 101 6.69 0.73 23.25
CA ALA A 101 7.18 -0.57 23.68
C ALA A 101 6.80 -1.72 22.72
N ALA A 102 6.09 -1.43 21.62
CA ALA A 102 5.68 -2.45 20.66
C ALA A 102 6.88 -3.03 19.92
N PRO A 103 6.92 -4.35 19.69
CA PRO A 103 7.98 -4.95 18.90
C PRO A 103 7.95 -4.43 17.46
N ARG A 104 9.14 -4.34 16.86
CA ARG A 104 9.25 -3.99 15.43
C ARG A 104 8.59 -5.06 14.58
N ALA A 105 7.84 -4.61 13.57
CA ALA A 105 7.22 -5.48 12.58
C ALA A 105 7.52 -4.97 11.16
N SER A 106 7.38 -5.84 10.17
CA SER A 106 7.59 -5.44 8.78
C SER A 106 6.61 -4.34 8.37
N GLY A 107 7.08 -3.35 7.62
CA GLY A 107 6.25 -2.25 7.12
C GLY A 107 5.82 -1.25 8.20
N THR A 108 6.45 -1.22 9.39
CA THR A 108 6.18 -0.21 10.41
C THR A 108 6.98 1.08 10.22
N LEU A 109 7.96 1.11 9.29
CA LEU A 109 8.73 2.31 8.95
C LEU A 109 7.85 3.40 8.33
N GLN A 110 8.11 4.65 8.72
CA GLN A 110 7.30 5.80 8.30
C GLN A 110 7.32 6.00 6.78
N ALA A 111 8.48 5.80 6.15
CA ALA A 111 8.64 5.71 4.70
C ALA A 111 8.63 4.26 4.25
N HIS A 112 7.56 3.86 3.58
CA HIS A 112 7.44 2.52 3.01
C HIS A 112 6.36 2.54 1.92
N TYR A 113 6.51 1.71 0.89
CA TYR A 113 5.60 1.65 -0.25
C TYR A 113 5.56 2.95 -1.08
N ALA A 114 6.64 3.73 -1.05
CA ALA A 114 6.70 5.01 -1.73
C ALA A 114 7.07 4.82 -3.21
N PRO A 115 6.29 5.38 -4.14
CA PRO A 115 6.72 5.60 -5.51
C PRO A 115 7.93 6.55 -5.58
N ARG A 116 8.58 6.62 -6.73
CA ARG A 116 9.65 7.60 -7.00
C ARG A 116 9.05 8.98 -7.26
N THR A 117 7.91 9.03 -7.96
CA THR A 117 7.14 10.26 -8.15
C THR A 117 6.53 10.69 -6.82
N PRO A 118 6.62 11.99 -6.43
CA PRO A 118 6.02 12.48 -5.21
C PRO A 118 4.52 12.20 -5.13
N VAL A 119 4.02 11.83 -3.95
CA VAL A 119 2.61 11.51 -3.70
C VAL A 119 1.97 12.56 -2.79
N ALA A 120 0.76 13.01 -3.13
CA ALA A 120 -0.06 13.81 -2.24
C ALA A 120 -1.49 13.28 -2.11
N LEU A 121 -1.98 13.18 -0.88
CA LEU A 121 -3.36 12.86 -0.56
C LEU A 121 -4.19 14.14 -0.57
N VAL A 122 -5.26 14.17 -1.36
CA VAL A 122 -6.11 15.36 -1.52
C VAL A 122 -7.55 14.97 -1.25
N ALA A 123 -8.24 15.76 -0.43
CA ALA A 123 -9.66 15.55 -0.15
C ALA A 123 -10.50 15.67 -1.44
N SER A 124 -11.54 14.85 -1.56
CA SER A 124 -12.35 14.72 -2.77
C SER A 124 -12.91 16.08 -3.25
N GLU A 125 -13.35 16.92 -2.32
CA GLU A 125 -13.87 18.27 -2.57
C GLU A 125 -12.81 19.28 -3.03
N ARG A 126 -11.53 19.02 -2.71
CA ARG A 126 -10.39 19.88 -3.10
C ARG A 126 -9.77 19.47 -4.43
N LEU A 127 -9.92 18.20 -4.84
CA LEU A 127 -9.29 17.66 -6.06
C LEU A 127 -9.51 18.54 -7.31
N PRO A 128 -10.75 18.96 -7.66
CA PRO A 128 -10.97 19.72 -8.89
C PRO A 128 -10.20 21.05 -8.91
N LEU A 129 -10.15 21.73 -7.76
CA LEU A 129 -9.43 22.98 -7.57
C LEU A 129 -7.92 22.76 -7.66
N THR A 130 -7.41 21.71 -6.99
CA THR A 130 -5.98 21.36 -7.01
C THR A 130 -5.50 20.99 -8.43
N LEU A 131 -6.29 20.21 -9.17
CA LEU A 131 -6.00 19.85 -10.56
C LEU A 131 -5.92 21.10 -11.45
N GLN A 132 -6.85 22.04 -11.28
CA GLN A 132 -6.84 23.30 -12.03
C GLN A 132 -5.59 24.14 -11.72
N GLN A 133 -5.18 24.22 -10.45
CA GLN A 133 -3.99 24.98 -10.06
C GLN A 133 -2.71 24.36 -10.65
N LEU A 134 -2.55 23.04 -10.57
CA LEU A 134 -1.40 22.34 -11.16
C LEU A 134 -1.35 22.48 -12.69
N ALA A 135 -2.51 22.42 -13.37
CA ALA A 135 -2.58 22.66 -14.80
C ALA A 135 -2.13 24.09 -15.18
N ARG A 136 -2.53 25.11 -14.41
CA ARG A 136 -2.06 26.49 -14.60
C ARG A 136 -0.55 26.64 -14.36
N ALA A 137 -0.02 25.89 -13.40
CA ALA A 137 1.42 25.81 -13.13
C ALA A 137 2.18 24.89 -14.12
N GLN A 138 1.51 24.41 -15.18
CA GLN A 138 2.07 23.52 -16.21
C GLN A 138 2.69 22.23 -15.63
N ARG A 139 2.11 21.70 -14.56
CA ARG A 139 2.53 20.45 -13.93
C ARG A 139 1.74 19.27 -14.50
N THR A 140 2.45 18.18 -14.72
CA THR A 140 1.88 16.89 -15.13
C THR A 140 1.42 16.11 -13.90
N VAL A 141 0.20 15.58 -13.97
CA VAL A 141 -0.44 14.87 -12.85
C VAL A 141 -0.79 13.46 -13.27
N ALA A 142 -0.43 12.50 -12.42
CA ALA A 142 -1.00 11.16 -12.41
C ALA A 142 -2.04 11.08 -11.29
N LEU A 143 -3.27 10.67 -11.58
CA LEU A 143 -4.39 10.71 -10.64
C LEU A 143 -4.88 9.31 -10.28
N ILE A 144 -4.94 9.00 -8.98
CA ILE A 144 -5.66 7.84 -8.46
C ILE A 144 -6.91 8.35 -7.75
N HIS A 145 -8.08 7.91 -8.18
CA HIS A 145 -9.35 8.33 -7.60
C HIS A 145 -10.33 7.16 -7.44
N ARG A 146 -11.41 7.37 -6.70
CA ARG A 146 -12.46 6.36 -6.55
C ARG A 146 -13.42 6.44 -7.74
N ALA A 147 -13.87 5.28 -8.22
CA ALA A 147 -14.71 5.15 -9.42
C ALA A 147 -16.07 5.87 -9.34
N ALA A 148 -16.51 6.24 -8.14
CA ALA A 148 -17.72 7.04 -7.93
C ALA A 148 -17.60 8.49 -8.44
N HIS A 149 -16.39 8.97 -8.76
CA HIS A 149 -16.12 10.35 -9.14
C HIS A 149 -15.47 10.45 -10.51
N GLY A 150 -15.91 11.40 -11.32
CA GLY A 150 -15.29 11.75 -12.59
C GLY A 150 -14.43 13.00 -12.46
N PHE A 151 -13.23 12.97 -13.03
CA PHE A 151 -12.28 14.10 -13.02
C PHE A 151 -11.88 14.50 -14.45
N PRO A 152 -11.44 15.76 -14.66
CA PRO A 152 -10.92 16.18 -15.95
C PRO A 152 -9.70 15.36 -16.36
N ALA A 153 -9.44 15.28 -17.66
CA ALA A 153 -8.30 14.54 -18.20
C ALA A 153 -6.96 15.10 -17.68
N VAL A 154 -6.10 14.19 -17.23
CA VAL A 154 -4.73 14.45 -16.76
C VAL A 154 -3.75 13.56 -17.54
N ALA A 155 -2.45 13.61 -17.23
CA ALA A 155 -1.43 12.84 -17.96
C ALA A 155 -1.67 11.32 -17.86
N ALA A 156 -2.12 10.85 -16.71
CA ALA A 156 -2.59 9.50 -16.49
C ALA A 156 -3.61 9.47 -15.34
N GLN A 157 -4.60 8.60 -15.41
CA GLN A 157 -5.53 8.41 -14.29
C GLN A 157 -5.95 6.95 -14.14
N CYS A 158 -6.24 6.57 -12.90
CA CYS A 158 -6.73 5.26 -12.53
C CYS A 158 -7.92 5.42 -11.57
N ALA A 159 -9.06 4.88 -11.97
CA ALA A 159 -10.26 4.81 -11.13
C ALA A 159 -10.26 3.46 -10.39
N LEU A 160 -10.12 3.50 -9.06
CA LEU A 160 -10.16 2.33 -8.20
C LEU A 160 -11.59 2.08 -7.67
N PRO A 161 -11.95 0.83 -7.34
CA PRO A 161 -13.26 0.53 -6.76
C PRO A 161 -13.55 1.37 -5.50
N ASP A 162 -14.79 1.85 -5.36
CA ASP A 162 -15.25 2.56 -4.15
C ASP A 162 -15.67 1.57 -3.03
N ALA A 163 -14.81 0.59 -2.79
CA ALA A 163 -14.98 -0.41 -1.75
C ALA A 163 -13.58 -0.81 -1.22
N PRO A 164 -13.41 -0.98 0.11
CA PRO A 164 -12.10 -1.26 0.69
C PRO A 164 -11.37 -2.45 0.06
N GLU A 165 -12.07 -3.56 -0.17
CA GLU A 165 -11.47 -4.80 -0.69
C GLU A 165 -10.94 -4.61 -2.11
N GLY A 166 -11.75 -4.01 -2.99
CA GLY A 166 -11.35 -3.73 -4.37
C GLY A 166 -10.28 -2.65 -4.46
N TYR A 167 -10.37 -1.60 -3.63
CA TYR A 167 -9.35 -0.56 -3.59
C TYR A 167 -8.01 -1.13 -3.11
N ALA A 168 -8.01 -1.94 -2.05
CA ALA A 168 -6.80 -2.60 -1.56
C ALA A 168 -6.18 -3.55 -2.60
N HIS A 169 -7.02 -4.29 -3.33
CA HIS A 169 -6.61 -5.20 -4.40
C HIS A 169 -5.75 -4.49 -5.47
N ASP A 170 -6.20 -3.30 -5.88
CA ASP A 170 -5.63 -2.58 -7.03
C ASP A 170 -4.62 -1.49 -6.64
N LEU A 171 -4.58 -1.04 -5.39
CA LEU A 171 -3.81 0.13 -4.94
C LEU A 171 -2.34 0.10 -5.39
N TYR A 172 -1.61 -0.97 -5.12
CA TYR A 172 -0.19 -1.03 -5.46
C TYR A 172 0.07 -1.17 -6.96
N ALA A 173 -0.84 -1.81 -7.69
CA ALA A 173 -0.76 -1.85 -9.15
C ALA A 173 -0.97 -0.45 -9.75
N ALA A 174 -1.96 0.30 -9.24
CA ALA A 174 -2.20 1.67 -9.64
C ALA A 174 -1.02 2.59 -9.31
N LEU A 175 -0.47 2.52 -8.09
CA LEU A 175 0.71 3.29 -7.69
C LEU A 175 1.90 3.03 -8.62
N ARG A 176 2.19 1.77 -8.94
CA ARG A 176 3.27 1.42 -9.88
C ARG A 176 2.99 1.92 -11.30
N SER A 177 1.76 1.78 -11.77
CA SER A 177 1.36 2.29 -13.08
C SER A 177 1.48 3.81 -13.17
N MET A 178 1.12 4.55 -12.12
CA MET A 178 1.25 6.00 -12.07
C MET A 178 2.72 6.43 -11.93
N ASP A 179 3.54 5.68 -11.19
CA ASP A 179 4.99 5.96 -11.09
C ASP A 179 5.72 5.80 -12.43
N ALA A 180 5.20 4.94 -13.31
CA ALA A 180 5.76 4.72 -14.64
C ALA A 180 5.44 5.85 -15.64
N THR A 181 4.51 6.76 -15.33
CA THR A 181 4.10 7.81 -16.26
C THR A 181 5.04 9.02 -16.24
N ASN A 182 6.00 9.05 -15.32
CA ASN A 182 6.93 10.17 -15.11
C ASN A 182 6.22 11.53 -14.93
N ALA A 183 5.06 11.52 -14.25
CA ALA A 183 4.38 12.76 -13.87
C ALA A 183 5.19 13.52 -12.81
N ASP A 184 4.95 14.84 -12.68
CA ASP A 184 5.55 15.66 -11.63
C ASP A 184 5.04 15.26 -10.24
N ILE A 185 3.79 14.79 -10.16
CA ILE A 185 3.13 14.38 -8.91
C ILE A 185 2.05 13.31 -9.16
N ILE A 186 1.93 12.38 -8.22
CA ILE A 186 0.79 11.48 -8.08
C ILE A 186 -0.18 12.11 -7.07
N LEU A 187 -1.37 12.48 -7.52
CA LEU A 187 -2.47 12.85 -6.63
C LEU A 187 -3.32 11.63 -6.35
N ILE A 188 -3.65 11.42 -5.07
CA ILE A 188 -4.54 10.35 -4.65
C ILE A 188 -5.72 10.98 -3.92
N GLU A 189 -6.93 10.69 -4.38
CA GLU A 189 -8.15 11.03 -3.65
C GLU A 189 -8.13 10.39 -2.27
N ALA A 190 -8.27 11.19 -1.22
CA ALA A 190 -8.35 10.70 0.15
C ALA A 190 -9.53 9.75 0.30
N VAL A 191 -9.29 8.62 0.97
CA VAL A 191 -10.31 7.60 1.26
C VAL A 191 -10.94 7.85 2.63
N PRO A 192 -12.13 7.29 2.93
CA PRO A 192 -12.78 7.46 4.23
C PRO A 192 -11.88 7.07 5.41
N ASP A 193 -11.93 7.84 6.50
CA ASP A 193 -11.18 7.54 7.74
C ASP A 193 -12.05 6.73 8.71
N VAL A 194 -12.38 5.49 8.30
CA VAL A 194 -13.16 4.53 9.09
C VAL A 194 -12.46 3.17 9.12
N ASP A 195 -12.84 2.31 10.06
CA ASP A 195 -12.17 1.03 10.36
C ASP A 195 -11.91 0.15 9.13
N ALA A 196 -12.87 0.05 8.21
CA ALA A 196 -12.74 -0.75 7.00
C ALA A 196 -11.62 -0.27 6.06
N TRP A 197 -11.25 1.01 6.13
CA TRP A 197 -10.24 1.64 5.28
C TRP A 197 -8.89 1.81 5.98
N GLN A 198 -8.75 1.44 7.26
CA GLN A 198 -7.52 1.67 8.02
C GLN A 198 -6.28 1.03 7.39
N GLY A 199 -6.41 -0.18 6.83
CA GLY A 199 -5.32 -0.85 6.12
C GLY A 199 -4.80 -0.04 4.93
N ILE A 200 -5.72 0.55 4.16
CA ILE A 200 -5.45 1.38 2.98
C ILE A 200 -4.87 2.74 3.38
N ASN A 201 -5.51 3.42 4.34
CA ASN A 201 -5.05 4.70 4.88
C ASN A 201 -3.62 4.61 5.42
N ASP A 202 -3.28 3.52 6.12
CA ASP A 202 -1.90 3.29 6.55
C ASP A 202 -0.91 3.23 5.38
N ARG A 203 -1.25 2.54 4.27
CA ARG A 203 -0.38 2.47 3.08
C ARG A 203 -0.26 3.79 2.35
N LEU A 204 -1.38 4.51 2.20
CA LEU A 204 -1.42 5.82 1.56
C LEU A 204 -0.58 6.85 2.32
N ARG A 205 -0.68 6.89 3.67
CA ARG A 205 0.12 7.80 4.49
C ARG A 205 1.62 7.49 4.38
N ARG A 206 2.01 6.20 4.37
CA ARG A 206 3.42 5.80 4.21
C ARG A 206 3.96 6.11 2.82
N ALA A 207 3.16 5.92 1.78
CA ALA A 207 3.52 6.28 0.41
C ALA A 207 3.72 7.80 0.25
N ALA A 208 2.93 8.61 0.96
CA ALA A 208 3.03 10.07 0.93
C ALA A 208 4.08 10.66 1.90
N HIS A 209 4.64 9.87 2.81
CA HIS A 209 5.46 10.36 3.93
C HIS A 209 6.65 11.21 3.48
N ASP A 210 7.46 10.69 2.56
CA ASP A 210 8.66 11.39 2.08
C ASP A 210 8.35 12.52 1.08
N SER A 211 7.08 12.61 0.67
CA SER A 211 6.56 13.63 -0.25
C SER A 211 5.89 14.79 0.46
N ALA A 212 6.04 14.90 1.80
CA ALA A 212 5.47 16.00 2.56
C ALA A 212 5.87 17.37 1.96
N GLY A 213 4.87 18.23 1.73
CA GLY A 213 5.07 19.55 1.13
C GLY A 213 5.28 19.55 -0.39
N ALA A 214 5.25 18.40 -1.07
CA ALA A 214 5.52 18.32 -2.51
C ALA A 214 4.46 19.07 -3.33
N LEU A 215 3.19 18.93 -2.94
CA LEU A 215 2.10 19.64 -3.59
C LEU A 215 2.26 21.15 -3.45
N GLU A 216 2.57 21.64 -2.25
CA GLU A 216 2.76 23.06 -1.97
C GLU A 216 3.96 23.67 -2.72
N ARG A 217 4.99 22.88 -3.04
CA ARG A 217 6.12 23.31 -3.86
C ARG A 217 5.80 23.41 -5.36
N LEU A 218 4.75 22.71 -5.81
CA LEU A 218 4.35 22.63 -7.21
C LEU A 218 3.21 23.59 -7.58
N LEU A 219 2.42 24.01 -6.59
CA LEU A 219 1.39 25.05 -6.69
C LEU A 219 2.00 26.46 -6.68
#